data_AF-A0A183TXW8-F1
#
_entry.id   AF-A0A183TXW8-F1
#
_cell.length_a   1.000
_cell.length_b   1.000
_cell.length_c   1.000
_cell.angle_alpha   90.00
_cell.angle_beta   90.00
_cell.angle_gamma   90.00
#
_symmetry.space_group_name_H-M   'P 1'
#
loop_
_entity.id
_entity.type
_entity.pdbx_description
1 polymer ?
#
loop_
_entity_poly.entity_id
_entity_poly.type
_entity_poly.pdbx_seq_one_letter_code
_entity_poly.pdbx_strand_id
1 'polypeptide(L)'
;MGRDWLFSEEQLSDSPSRRSGIDRADEDRMRREGIKLIVEIGTCLKLQPNPTLATAAVYFHRFYMFHSFKEFPKHLTALGCIFLAGKVEETPKKCKDIVMTAKEKYPELYSIKNAIDEVMGIERVLLQTIKFDLHVDHPYTYLLQYQKVFKLDREKKQTVLQNAWTFVNDSISTTLCLIWEPEVVAISLIYMALKMTKLDGVDWIDRQPGEQWWDQFVANLTSDMMEDAGKDAYTVNDK
;
A
#
# COMPACT_ATOMS: atom_id res chain seq x y z
N MET A 1 -17.27 -14.94 8.55
CA MET A 1 -17.00 -14.93 7.10
C MET A 1 -16.09 -13.74 6.85
N GLY A 2 -14.78 -14.00 6.72
CA GLY A 2 -13.77 -12.95 6.60
C GLY A 2 -14.02 -12.12 5.35
N ARG A 3 -13.96 -10.80 5.50
CA ARG A 3 -13.97 -9.88 4.36
C ARG A 3 -12.59 -9.93 3.74
N ASP A 4 -12.41 -10.89 2.83
CA ASP A 4 -11.18 -11.02 2.08
C ASP A 4 -11.06 -9.82 1.11
N TRP A 5 -10.02 -9.01 1.31
CA TRP A 5 -9.67 -7.87 0.45
C TRP A 5 -8.58 -8.23 -0.55
N LEU A 6 -8.28 -9.51 -0.69
CA LEU A 6 -7.41 -10.04 -1.71
C LEU A 6 -8.21 -10.44 -2.94
N PHE A 7 -7.60 -10.22 -4.09
CA PHE A 7 -8.21 -10.38 -5.40
C PHE A 7 -7.27 -11.20 -6.27
N SER A 8 -7.86 -12.14 -7.01
CA SER A 8 -7.16 -12.89 -8.04
C SER A 8 -6.72 -11.97 -9.20
N GLU A 9 -5.74 -12.42 -9.98
CA GLU A 9 -5.31 -11.72 -11.19
C GLU A 9 -6.47 -11.53 -12.19
N GLU A 10 -7.41 -12.47 -12.25
CA GLU A 10 -8.62 -12.36 -13.07
C GLU A 10 -9.50 -11.19 -12.61
N GLN A 11 -9.74 -11.07 -11.30
CA GLN A 11 -10.54 -9.96 -10.74
C GLN A 11 -9.86 -8.59 -10.92
N LEU A 12 -8.53 -8.53 -10.81
CA LEU A 12 -7.76 -7.31 -11.09
C LEU A 12 -7.80 -6.94 -12.57
N SER A 13 -7.80 -7.94 -13.45
CA SER A 13 -7.88 -7.76 -14.90
C SER A 13 -9.28 -7.37 -15.37
N ASP A 14 -10.32 -7.68 -14.60
CA ASP A 14 -11.71 -7.24 -14.80
C ASP A 14 -12.13 -6.14 -13.80
N SER A 15 -11.28 -5.13 -13.60
CA SER A 15 -11.65 -3.99 -12.75
C SER A 15 -12.81 -3.17 -13.37
N PRO A 16 -13.56 -2.38 -12.57
CA PRO A 16 -14.57 -1.45 -13.10
C PRO A 16 -14.00 -0.47 -14.13
N SER A 17 -12.74 -0.04 -13.96
CA SER A 17 -12.05 0.82 -14.91
C SER A 17 -11.82 0.11 -16.24
N ARG A 18 -11.40 -1.17 -16.21
CA ARG A 18 -11.23 -2.04 -17.39
C ARG A 18 -12.54 -2.21 -18.14
N ARG A 19 -13.62 -2.57 -17.44
CA ARG A 19 -14.97 -2.70 -18.02
C ARG A 19 -15.47 -1.41 -18.64
N SER A 20 -15.05 -0.26 -18.10
CA SER A 20 -15.36 1.05 -18.67
C SER A 20 -14.46 1.45 -19.85
N GLY A 21 -13.51 0.61 -20.25
CA GLY A 21 -12.63 0.81 -21.40
C GLY A 21 -11.32 1.56 -21.09
N ILE A 22 -10.80 1.51 -19.86
CA ILE A 22 -9.44 1.96 -19.54
C ILE A 22 -8.48 0.78 -19.68
N ASP A 23 -7.45 0.92 -20.53
CA ASP A 23 -6.46 -0.14 -20.76
C ASP A 23 -5.50 -0.37 -19.59
N ARG A 24 -4.79 -1.52 -19.61
CA ARG A 24 -3.96 -1.99 -18.51
C ARG A 24 -3.03 -0.90 -17.95
N ALA A 25 -2.19 -0.40 -18.84
CA ALA A 25 -1.16 0.56 -18.52
C ALA A 25 -1.72 1.89 -18.00
N ASP A 26 -2.84 2.35 -18.56
CA ASP A 26 -3.48 3.59 -18.16
C ASP A 26 -4.04 3.54 -16.73
N GLU A 27 -4.72 2.46 -16.34
CA GLU A 27 -5.22 2.33 -14.96
C GLU A 27 -4.05 2.19 -13.97
N ASP A 28 -3.00 1.43 -14.31
CA ASP A 28 -1.83 1.28 -13.46
C ASP A 28 -1.13 2.63 -13.27
N ARG A 29 -1.03 3.44 -14.35
CA ARG A 29 -0.55 4.81 -14.28
C ARG A 29 -1.44 5.69 -13.40
N MET A 30 -2.76 5.62 -13.55
CA MET A 30 -3.70 6.40 -12.72
C MET A 30 -3.62 6.03 -11.24
N ARG A 31 -3.42 4.74 -10.91
CA ARG A 31 -3.17 4.28 -9.54
C ARG A 31 -1.90 4.91 -8.98
N ARG A 32 -0.78 4.82 -9.69
CA ARG A 32 0.50 5.43 -9.28
C ARG A 32 0.39 6.95 -9.10
N GLU A 33 -0.25 7.64 -10.04
CA GLU A 33 -0.49 9.08 -9.93
C GLU A 33 -1.36 9.42 -8.71
N GLY A 34 -2.40 8.63 -8.44
CA GLY A 34 -3.24 8.79 -7.25
C GLY A 34 -2.47 8.61 -5.95
N ILE A 35 -1.67 7.55 -5.84
CA ILE A 35 -0.81 7.31 -4.68
C ILE A 35 0.23 8.42 -4.52
N LYS A 36 0.83 8.90 -5.62
CA LYS A 36 1.74 10.05 -5.60
C LYS A 36 1.07 11.28 -4.98
N LEU A 37 -0.18 11.59 -5.37
CA LEU A 37 -0.94 12.69 -4.77
C LEU A 37 -1.16 12.47 -3.26
N ILE A 38 -1.52 11.26 -2.84
CA ILE A 38 -1.70 10.90 -1.42
C ILE A 38 -0.42 11.18 -0.64
N VAL A 39 0.70 10.64 -1.09
CA VAL A 39 2.00 10.76 -0.40
C VAL A 39 2.44 12.21 -0.34
N GLU A 40 2.39 12.91 -1.48
CA GLU A 40 2.92 14.26 -1.58
C GLU A 40 2.09 15.30 -0.84
N ILE A 41 0.76 15.21 -0.88
CA ILE A 41 -0.13 16.13 -0.15
C ILE A 41 -0.12 15.78 1.34
N GLY A 42 -0.18 14.49 1.68
CA GLY A 42 -0.09 14.01 3.05
C GLY A 42 1.21 14.40 3.76
N THR A 43 2.34 14.35 3.05
CA THR A 43 3.63 14.81 3.57
C THR A 43 3.62 16.31 3.88
N CYS A 44 3.03 17.14 3.01
CA CYS A 44 2.86 18.58 3.27
C CYS A 44 1.98 18.84 4.51
N LEU A 45 1.03 17.95 4.79
CA LEU A 45 0.19 17.97 6.00
C LEU A 45 0.89 17.37 7.25
N LYS A 46 2.15 16.96 7.13
CA LYS A 46 2.96 16.30 8.18
C LYS A 46 2.37 14.96 8.65
N LEU A 47 1.67 14.24 7.77
CA LEU A 47 1.24 12.87 8.02
C LEU A 47 2.41 11.90 7.78
N GLN A 48 2.50 10.86 8.60
CA GLN A 48 3.59 9.88 8.51
C GLN A 48 3.28 8.82 7.44
N PRO A 49 4.29 8.32 6.70
CA PRO A 49 4.11 7.23 5.74
C PRO A 49 3.41 6.01 6.33
N ASN A 50 3.81 5.61 7.54
CA ASN A 50 3.16 4.59 8.36
C ASN A 50 2.62 5.24 9.65
N PRO A 51 1.36 5.03 10.04
CA PRO A 51 0.33 4.25 9.33
C PRO A 51 -0.51 5.05 8.34
N THR A 52 -0.63 6.38 8.50
CA THR A 52 -1.68 7.16 7.82
C THR A 52 -1.65 7.14 6.30
N LEU A 53 -0.49 7.34 5.67
CA LEU A 53 -0.43 7.38 4.20
C LEU A 53 -0.56 5.97 3.61
N ALA A 54 -0.04 4.95 4.28
CA ALA A 54 -0.23 3.55 3.91
C ALA A 54 -1.72 3.16 3.97
N THR A 55 -2.44 3.53 5.05
CA THR A 55 -3.89 3.30 5.17
C THR A 55 -4.67 4.01 4.07
N ALA A 56 -4.33 5.27 3.77
CA ALA A 56 -4.93 6.00 2.65
C ALA A 56 -4.68 5.33 1.29
N ALA A 57 -3.48 4.80 1.06
CA ALA A 57 -3.14 4.07 -0.16
C ALA A 57 -3.97 2.79 -0.30
N VAL A 58 -4.10 2.00 0.76
CA VAL A 58 -4.93 0.77 0.74
C VAL A 58 -6.40 1.10 0.47
N TYR A 59 -6.96 2.12 1.11
CA TYR A 59 -8.31 2.59 0.81
C TYR A 59 -8.49 3.00 -0.65
N PHE A 60 -7.52 3.72 -1.20
CA PHE A 60 -7.53 4.13 -2.60
C PHE A 60 -7.51 2.92 -3.54
N HIS A 61 -6.64 1.95 -3.29
CA HIS A 61 -6.57 0.72 -4.08
C HIS A 61 -7.87 -0.09 -4.02
N ARG A 62 -8.41 -0.29 -2.80
CA ARG A 62 -9.70 -0.97 -2.56
C ARG A 62 -10.87 -0.25 -3.23
N PHE A 63 -10.91 1.09 -3.17
CA PHE A 63 -11.98 1.88 -3.79
C PHE A 63 -12.11 1.59 -5.29
N TYR A 64 -10.99 1.58 -6.01
CA TYR A 64 -10.96 1.31 -7.45
C TYR A 64 -11.09 -0.17 -7.83
N MET A 65 -11.34 -1.07 -6.88
CA MET A 65 -11.86 -2.41 -7.18
C MET A 65 -13.39 -2.41 -7.37
N PHE A 66 -14.08 -1.34 -6.96
CA PHE A 66 -15.53 -1.22 -7.06
C PHE A 66 -15.99 -0.05 -7.94
N HIS A 67 -15.12 0.94 -8.18
CA HIS A 67 -15.42 2.13 -8.96
C HIS A 67 -14.44 2.33 -10.12
N SER A 68 -14.89 3.04 -11.17
CA SER A 68 -14.04 3.40 -12.31
C SER A 68 -13.37 4.76 -12.13
N PHE A 69 -12.13 4.90 -12.62
CA PHE A 69 -11.47 6.21 -12.74
C PHE A 69 -12.20 7.19 -13.68
N LYS A 70 -13.10 6.71 -14.56
CA LYS A 70 -13.96 7.59 -15.38
C LYS A 70 -15.07 8.24 -14.57
N GLU A 71 -15.54 7.56 -13.53
CA GLU A 71 -16.64 8.02 -12.68
C GLU A 71 -16.12 8.83 -11.49
N PHE A 72 -15.06 8.33 -10.85
CA PHE A 72 -14.47 8.95 -9.68
C PHE A 72 -13.06 9.45 -9.98
N PRO A 73 -12.84 10.77 -10.07
CA PRO A 73 -11.53 11.33 -10.37
C PRO A 73 -10.51 11.04 -9.26
N LYS A 74 -9.37 10.44 -9.64
CA LYS A 74 -8.30 10.04 -8.71
C LYS A 74 -7.85 11.12 -7.73
N HIS A 75 -7.84 12.38 -8.14
CA HIS A 75 -7.35 13.48 -7.32
C HIS A 75 -8.32 13.78 -6.16
N LEU A 76 -9.63 13.73 -6.38
CA LEU A 76 -10.62 13.86 -5.31
C LEU A 76 -10.65 12.61 -4.42
N THR A 77 -10.57 11.41 -5.02
CA THR A 77 -10.47 10.15 -4.28
C THR A 77 -9.28 10.13 -3.35
N ALA A 78 -8.10 10.61 -3.80
CA ALA A 78 -6.90 10.73 -2.97
C ALA A 78 -7.13 11.60 -1.72
N LEU A 79 -7.78 12.77 -1.85
CA LEU A 79 -8.08 13.64 -0.71
C LEU A 79 -9.08 12.99 0.25
N GLY A 80 -10.10 12.31 -0.28
CA GLY A 80 -11.06 11.56 0.53
C GLY A 80 -10.40 10.43 1.32
N CYS A 81 -9.47 9.70 0.70
CA CYS A 81 -8.70 8.65 1.38
C CYS A 81 -7.79 9.22 2.48
N ILE A 82 -7.08 10.34 2.23
CA ILE A 82 -6.29 11.03 3.27
C ILE A 82 -7.18 11.47 4.43
N PHE A 83 -8.34 12.05 4.12
CA PHE A 83 -9.26 12.57 5.14
C PHE A 83 -9.79 11.45 6.04
N LEU A 84 -10.22 10.33 5.46
CA LEU A 84 -10.69 9.18 6.22
C LEU A 84 -9.55 8.51 7.01
N ALA A 85 -8.41 8.24 6.36
CA ALA A 85 -7.27 7.58 7.01
C ALA A 85 -6.73 8.40 8.19
N GLY A 86 -6.66 9.73 8.07
CA GLY A 86 -6.25 10.59 9.19
C GLY A 86 -7.17 10.46 10.41
N LYS A 87 -8.48 10.27 10.21
CA LYS A 87 -9.41 10.02 11.32
C LYS A 87 -9.23 8.64 11.93
N VAL A 88 -9.05 7.62 11.11
CA VAL A 88 -8.89 6.23 11.55
C VAL A 88 -7.58 6.04 12.32
N GLU A 89 -6.51 6.67 11.84
CA GLU A 89 -5.16 6.55 12.41
C GLU A 89 -4.85 7.62 13.46
N GLU A 90 -5.88 8.23 14.07
CA GLU A 90 -5.77 9.22 15.15
C GLU A 90 -4.81 10.40 14.84
N THR A 91 -4.73 10.78 13.56
CA THR A 91 -3.95 11.92 13.05
C THR A 91 -4.81 12.85 12.17
N PRO A 92 -6.01 13.25 12.63
CA PRO A 92 -7.00 13.90 11.77
C PRO A 92 -6.52 15.26 11.27
N LYS A 93 -6.87 15.57 10.01
CA LYS A 93 -6.72 16.90 9.41
C LYS A 93 -8.10 17.41 9.02
N LYS A 94 -8.31 18.73 9.15
CA LYS A 94 -9.56 19.34 8.68
C LYS A 94 -9.63 19.20 7.16
N CYS A 95 -10.79 18.84 6.62
CA CYS A 95 -10.98 18.74 5.17
C CYS A 95 -10.58 20.04 4.44
N LYS A 96 -10.86 21.20 5.04
CA LYS A 96 -10.42 22.50 4.51
C LYS A 96 -8.90 22.58 4.34
N ASP A 97 -8.14 22.13 5.34
CA ASP A 97 -6.68 22.19 5.31
C ASP A 97 -6.12 21.24 4.24
N ILE A 98 -6.69 20.04 4.12
CA ILE A 98 -6.34 19.07 3.06
C ILE A 98 -6.54 19.70 1.68
N VAL A 99 -7.71 20.30 1.44
CA VAL A 99 -8.05 20.95 0.16
C VAL A 99 -7.15 22.15 -0.12
N MET A 100 -6.86 22.99 0.88
CA MET A 100 -5.96 24.14 0.70
C MET A 100 -4.55 23.70 0.35
N THR A 101 -3.99 22.73 1.07
CA THR A 101 -2.66 22.16 0.75
C THR A 101 -2.63 21.54 -0.64
N ALA A 102 -3.69 20.83 -1.05
CA ALA A 102 -3.81 20.29 -2.40
C ALA A 102 -3.83 21.38 -3.48
N LYS A 103 -4.58 22.46 -3.25
CA LYS A 103 -4.65 23.63 -4.15
C LYS A 103 -3.33 24.39 -4.25
N GLU A 104 -2.61 24.54 -3.14
CA GLU A 104 -1.30 25.19 -3.13
C GLU A 104 -0.25 24.37 -3.89
N LYS A 105 -0.25 23.05 -3.70
CA LYS A 105 0.74 22.16 -4.32
C LYS A 105 0.42 21.85 -5.79
N TYR A 106 -0.86 21.74 -6.13
CA TYR A 106 -1.36 21.32 -7.44
C TYR A 106 -2.52 22.22 -7.91
N PRO A 107 -2.29 23.52 -8.16
CA PRO A 107 -3.35 24.49 -8.43
C PRO A 107 -4.22 24.15 -9.64
N GLU A 108 -3.61 23.69 -10.73
CA GLU A 108 -4.29 23.27 -11.97
C GLU A 108 -5.25 22.09 -11.72
N LEU A 109 -4.83 21.13 -10.88
CA LEU A 109 -5.58 19.90 -10.63
C LEU A 109 -6.75 20.09 -9.66
N TYR A 110 -6.63 21.04 -8.73
CA TYR A 110 -7.62 21.27 -7.66
C TYR A 110 -8.36 22.61 -7.79
N SER A 111 -8.45 23.18 -9.00
CA SER A 111 -9.25 24.40 -9.29
C SER A 111 -10.76 24.13 -9.31
N ILE A 112 -11.26 23.53 -8.23
CA ILE A 112 -12.66 23.07 -8.09
C ILE A 112 -13.38 24.02 -7.11
N LYS A 113 -14.51 24.57 -7.54
CA LYS A 113 -15.31 25.55 -6.77
C LYS A 113 -15.83 24.98 -5.44
N ASN A 114 -16.24 23.70 -5.43
CA ASN A 114 -16.83 23.03 -4.25
C ASN A 114 -15.99 21.85 -3.74
N ALA A 115 -14.66 21.94 -3.82
CA ALA A 115 -13.76 20.82 -3.49
C ALA A 115 -13.99 20.21 -2.09
N ILE A 116 -14.41 21.01 -1.10
CA ILE A 116 -14.69 20.49 0.26
C ILE A 116 -15.90 19.56 0.24
N ASP A 117 -17.00 19.97 -0.38
CA ASP A 117 -18.22 19.17 -0.45
C ASP A 117 -18.00 17.88 -1.26
N GLU A 118 -17.22 17.96 -2.34
CA GLU A 118 -16.79 16.81 -3.14
C GLU A 118 -16.00 15.80 -2.30
N VAL A 119 -14.98 16.26 -1.55
CA VAL A 119 -14.17 15.38 -0.68
C VAL A 119 -15.03 14.73 0.41
N MET A 120 -15.97 15.46 1.00
CA MET A 120 -16.91 14.92 1.98
C MET A 120 -17.88 13.90 1.34
N GLY A 121 -18.28 14.12 0.09
CA GLY A 121 -19.06 13.17 -0.70
C GLY A 121 -18.28 11.88 -0.98
N ILE A 122 -17.04 12.01 -1.45
CA ILE A 122 -16.12 10.89 -1.69
C ILE A 122 -15.92 10.07 -0.42
N GLU A 123 -15.70 10.71 0.74
CA GLU A 123 -15.55 9.98 2.01
C GLU A 123 -16.76 9.09 2.31
N ARG A 124 -17.99 9.58 2.08
CA ARG A 124 -19.21 8.80 2.31
C ARG A 124 -19.27 7.58 1.39
N VAL A 125 -18.96 7.77 0.11
CA VAL A 125 -18.92 6.67 -0.86
C VAL A 125 -17.80 5.69 -0.49
N LEU A 126 -16.63 6.18 -0.08
CA LEU A 126 -15.51 5.36 0.35
C LEU A 126 -15.88 4.48 1.53
N LEU A 127 -16.47 5.03 2.59
CA LEU A 127 -16.94 4.30 3.77
C LEU A 127 -17.88 3.14 3.40
N GLN A 128 -18.84 3.40 2.51
CA GLN A 128 -19.76 2.37 2.02
C GLN A 128 -19.04 1.32 1.17
N THR A 129 -18.10 1.75 0.32
CA THR A 129 -17.34 0.88 -0.58
C THR A 129 -16.44 -0.09 0.18
N ILE A 130 -15.71 0.40 1.18
CA ILE A 130 -14.90 -0.44 2.06
C ILE A 130 -15.74 -1.15 3.12
N LYS A 131 -17.08 -1.10 3.04
CA LYS A 131 -18.02 -1.78 3.94
C LYS A 131 -17.80 -1.41 5.41
N PHE A 132 -17.35 -0.19 5.69
CA PHE A 132 -16.93 0.26 7.03
C PHE A 132 -15.84 -0.63 7.67
N ASP A 133 -15.07 -1.33 6.85
CA ASP A 133 -13.91 -2.09 7.28
C ASP A 133 -12.69 -1.17 7.33
N LEU A 134 -12.58 -0.45 8.44
CA LEU A 134 -11.59 0.63 8.63
C LEU A 134 -10.24 0.12 9.12
N HIS A 135 -10.15 -1.14 9.54
CA HIS A 135 -8.89 -1.67 10.02
C HIS A 135 -8.05 -2.13 8.82
N VAL A 136 -6.80 -1.70 8.79
CA VAL A 136 -5.83 -2.08 7.78
C VAL A 136 -4.52 -2.45 8.47
N ASP A 137 -4.14 -3.72 8.32
CA ASP A 137 -2.82 -4.18 8.72
C ASP A 137 -1.80 -3.87 7.62
N HIS A 138 -0.62 -3.43 8.03
CA HIS A 138 0.46 -3.04 7.12
C HIS A 138 1.71 -3.90 7.33
N PRO A 139 2.52 -4.14 6.27
CA PRO A 139 3.74 -4.93 6.36
C PRO A 139 4.75 -4.43 7.41
N TYR A 140 4.76 -3.12 7.73
CA TYR A 140 5.74 -2.51 8.64
C TYR A 140 5.80 -3.18 10.03
N THR A 141 4.66 -3.57 10.59
CA THR A 141 4.60 -4.21 11.91
C THR A 141 5.28 -5.58 11.86
N TYR A 142 5.01 -6.34 10.80
CA TYR A 142 5.59 -7.66 10.59
C TYR A 142 7.09 -7.59 10.28
N LEU A 143 7.56 -6.55 9.57
CA LEU A 143 8.99 -6.30 9.40
C LEU A 143 9.73 -6.24 10.74
N LEU A 144 9.17 -5.49 11.69
CA LEU A 144 9.74 -5.32 13.03
C LEU A 144 9.70 -6.60 13.86
N GLN A 145 8.70 -7.45 13.65
CA GLN A 145 8.56 -8.73 14.33
C GLN A 145 9.54 -9.76 13.76
N TYR A 146 9.53 -9.96 12.43
CA TYR A 146 10.28 -11.02 11.76
C TYR A 146 11.79 -10.76 11.77
N GLN A 147 12.25 -9.51 11.75
CA GLN A 147 13.70 -9.24 11.83
C GLN A 147 14.37 -9.79 13.12
N LYS A 148 13.59 -10.05 14.17
CA LYS A 148 14.11 -10.44 15.49
C LYS A 148 14.73 -11.83 15.47
N VAL A 149 14.26 -12.72 14.61
CA VAL A 149 14.75 -14.12 14.57
C VAL A 149 16.13 -14.26 13.93
N PHE A 150 16.57 -13.29 13.12
CA PHE A 150 17.87 -13.38 12.46
C PHE A 150 19.02 -13.22 13.46
N LYS A 151 20.04 -14.07 13.38
CA LYS A 151 21.27 -13.95 14.17
C LYS A 151 22.27 -13.02 13.48
N LEU A 152 21.89 -11.75 13.38
CA LEU A 152 22.70 -10.69 12.76
C LEU A 152 23.14 -9.65 13.80
N ASP A 153 24.30 -9.04 13.53
CA ASP A 153 24.77 -7.86 14.25
C ASP A 153 23.74 -6.72 14.15
N ARG A 154 23.66 -5.87 15.17
CA ARG A 154 22.69 -4.77 15.25
C ARG A 154 22.72 -3.87 14.00
N GLU A 155 23.92 -3.56 13.51
CA GLU A 155 24.10 -2.73 12.31
C GLU A 155 23.52 -3.38 11.05
N LYS A 156 23.81 -4.67 10.83
CA LYS A 156 23.29 -5.43 9.69
C LYS A 156 21.77 -5.58 9.75
N LYS A 157 21.21 -5.85 10.95
CA LYS A 157 19.75 -5.87 11.15
C LYS A 157 19.12 -4.54 10.76
N GLN A 158 19.71 -3.44 11.22
CA GLN A 158 19.21 -2.10 10.92
C GLN A 158 19.24 -1.82 9.40
N THR A 159 20.31 -2.21 8.71
CA THR A 159 20.43 -2.05 7.25
C THR A 159 19.38 -2.87 6.50
N VAL A 160 19.19 -4.15 6.84
CA VAL A 160 18.17 -5.01 6.22
C VAL A 160 16.78 -4.45 6.46
N LEU A 161 16.48 -4.06 7.71
CA LEU A 161 15.19 -3.46 8.06
C LEU A 161 14.94 -2.17 7.29
N GLN A 162 15.94 -1.29 7.20
CA GLN A 162 15.82 -0.03 6.48
C GLN A 162 15.53 -0.25 5.00
N ASN A 163 16.21 -1.22 4.37
CA ASN A 163 15.97 -1.58 2.98
C ASN A 163 14.56 -2.16 2.79
N ALA A 164 14.15 -3.11 3.63
CA ALA A 164 12.81 -3.69 3.58
C ALA A 164 11.72 -2.63 3.81
N TRP A 165 11.95 -1.67 4.70
CA TRP A 165 11.03 -0.55 4.94
C TRP A 165 10.88 0.34 3.70
N THR A 166 11.99 0.66 3.03
CA THR A 166 11.95 1.39 1.74
C THR A 166 11.14 0.61 0.71
N PHE A 167 11.32 -0.71 0.64
CA PHE A 167 10.57 -1.55 -0.28
C PHE A 167 9.06 -1.56 0.02
N VAL A 168 8.66 -1.53 1.30
CA VAL A 168 7.24 -1.39 1.66
C VAL A 168 6.72 -0.04 1.15
N ASN A 169 7.46 1.05 1.38
CA ASN A 169 7.06 2.38 0.91
C ASN A 169 6.89 2.42 -0.61
N ASP A 170 7.75 1.73 -1.37
CA ASP A 170 7.64 1.68 -2.84
C ASP A 170 6.42 0.86 -3.28
N SER A 171 6.15 -0.26 -2.58
CA SER A 171 5.06 -1.18 -2.89
C SER A 171 3.66 -0.57 -2.74
N ILE A 172 3.48 0.50 -1.95
CA ILE A 172 2.17 1.14 -1.78
C ILE A 172 1.63 1.76 -3.07
N SER A 173 2.50 1.95 -4.08
CA SER A 173 2.14 2.46 -5.40
C SER A 173 1.65 1.37 -6.36
N THR A 174 1.78 0.10 -5.98
CA THR A 174 1.34 -1.07 -6.75
C THR A 174 0.10 -1.69 -6.13
N THR A 175 -0.50 -2.68 -6.81
CA THR A 175 -1.66 -3.42 -6.31
C THR A 175 -1.29 -4.53 -5.33
N LEU A 176 -0.06 -4.56 -4.80
CA LEU A 176 0.42 -5.64 -3.93
C LEU A 176 -0.48 -5.87 -2.71
N CYS A 177 -0.99 -4.79 -2.10
CA CYS A 177 -1.92 -4.83 -0.97
C CYS A 177 -3.31 -5.42 -1.30
N LEU A 178 -3.59 -5.69 -2.57
CA LEU A 178 -4.82 -6.33 -3.06
C LEU A 178 -4.57 -7.79 -3.47
N ILE A 179 -3.34 -8.29 -3.43
CA ILE A 179 -2.98 -9.63 -3.93
C ILE A 179 -2.45 -10.48 -2.78
N TRP A 180 -1.66 -9.88 -1.89
CA TRP A 180 -0.96 -10.57 -0.82
C TRP A 180 -1.29 -9.98 0.55
N GLU A 181 -1.41 -10.86 1.54
CA GLU A 181 -1.50 -10.48 2.96
C GLU A 181 -0.24 -9.71 3.40
N PRO A 182 -0.36 -8.75 4.33
CA PRO A 182 0.76 -7.93 4.78
C PRO A 182 1.90 -8.75 5.42
N GLU A 183 1.61 -9.91 6.03
CA GLU A 183 2.59 -10.88 6.52
C GLU A 183 3.47 -11.42 5.39
N VAL A 184 2.85 -11.84 4.29
CA VAL A 184 3.54 -12.41 3.12
C VAL A 184 4.37 -11.34 2.42
N VAL A 185 3.82 -10.14 2.28
CA VAL A 185 4.56 -8.98 1.76
C VAL A 185 5.78 -8.70 2.63
N ALA A 186 5.63 -8.64 3.96
CA ALA A 186 6.75 -8.39 4.86
C ALA A 186 7.86 -9.44 4.73
N ILE A 187 7.49 -10.72 4.62
CA ILE A 187 8.45 -11.81 4.41
C ILE A 187 9.20 -11.63 3.08
N SER A 188 8.46 -11.41 1.98
CA SER A 188 9.04 -11.22 0.65
C SER A 188 10.01 -10.04 0.61
N LEU A 189 9.64 -8.90 1.20
CA LEU A 189 10.48 -7.70 1.19
C LEU A 189 11.71 -7.84 2.11
N ILE A 190 11.62 -8.57 3.22
CA ILE A 190 12.80 -8.96 4.03
C ILE A 190 13.73 -9.86 3.21
N TYR A 191 13.17 -10.87 2.55
CA TYR A 191 13.93 -11.80 1.73
C TYR A 191 14.72 -11.08 0.64
N MET A 192 14.08 -10.13 -0.05
CA MET A 192 14.76 -9.28 -1.04
C MET A 192 15.82 -8.37 -0.41
N ALA A 193 15.56 -7.78 0.76
CA ALA A 193 16.53 -6.96 1.46
C ALA A 193 17.77 -7.76 1.90
N LEU A 194 17.59 -9.01 2.34
CA LEU A 194 18.67 -9.94 2.64
C LEU A 194 19.49 -10.28 1.38
N LYS A 195 18.83 -10.62 0.27
CA LYS A 195 19.50 -10.84 -1.03
C LYS A 195 20.30 -9.63 -1.48
N MET A 196 19.72 -8.42 -1.43
CA MET A 196 20.38 -7.18 -1.85
C MET A 196 21.61 -6.85 -0.98
N THR A 197 21.57 -7.20 0.30
CA THR A 197 22.68 -7.01 1.24
C THR A 197 23.67 -8.18 1.27
N LYS A 198 23.46 -9.23 0.46
CA LYS A 198 24.25 -10.48 0.44
C LYS A 198 24.28 -11.20 1.79
N LEU A 199 23.14 -11.19 2.49
CA LEU A 199 22.90 -11.81 3.79
C LEU A 199 21.83 -12.91 3.72
N ASP A 200 21.54 -13.44 2.54
CA ASP A 200 20.56 -14.49 2.28
C ASP A 200 20.89 -15.84 2.96
N GLY A 201 22.16 -16.09 3.28
CA GLY A 201 22.60 -17.26 4.06
C GLY A 201 22.54 -17.08 5.59
N VAL A 202 21.87 -16.04 6.10
CA VAL A 202 21.77 -15.74 7.53
C VAL A 202 21.17 -16.90 8.33
N ASP A 203 21.70 -17.16 9.53
CA ASP A 203 21.13 -18.12 10.46
C ASP A 203 20.01 -17.50 11.31
N TRP A 204 19.04 -18.29 11.75
CA TRP A 204 17.90 -17.82 12.55
C TRP A 204 17.68 -18.67 13.80
N ILE A 205 16.87 -18.15 14.71
CA ILE A 205 16.45 -18.83 15.94
C ILE A 205 15.58 -20.04 15.57
N ASP A 206 15.76 -21.16 16.28
CA ASP A 206 14.99 -22.41 16.14
C ASP A 206 15.00 -23.07 14.75
N ARG A 207 16.04 -22.81 13.95
CA ARG A 207 16.24 -23.42 12.63
C ARG A 207 16.27 -24.96 12.67
N GLN A 208 15.43 -25.60 11.85
CA GLN A 208 15.51 -27.03 11.58
C GLN A 208 16.05 -27.32 10.15
N PRO A 209 16.63 -28.52 9.92
CA PRO A 209 17.10 -28.91 8.59
C PRO A 209 15.96 -28.97 7.56
N GLY A 210 16.12 -28.27 6.43
CA GLY A 210 15.14 -28.25 5.33
C GLY A 210 14.03 -27.20 5.47
N GLU A 211 13.92 -26.53 6.60
CA GLU A 211 13.00 -25.41 6.81
C GLU A 211 13.58 -24.10 6.29
N GLN A 212 12.67 -23.20 5.94
CA GLN A 212 12.95 -21.82 5.64
C GLN A 212 12.60 -20.95 6.86
N TRP A 213 13.27 -19.81 7.00
CA TRP A 213 13.07 -18.96 8.19
C TRP A 213 11.64 -18.41 8.29
N TRP A 214 10.91 -18.33 7.18
CA TRP A 214 9.53 -17.84 7.16
C TRP A 214 8.47 -18.90 7.51
N ASP A 215 8.83 -20.19 7.51
CA ASP A 215 7.90 -21.29 7.80
C ASP A 215 7.35 -21.21 9.23
N GLN A 216 8.10 -20.58 10.15
CA GLN A 216 7.67 -20.33 11.53
C GLN A 216 6.60 -19.22 11.66
N PHE A 217 6.37 -18.45 10.58
CA PHE A 217 5.43 -17.32 10.57
C PHE A 217 4.23 -17.58 9.67
N VAL A 218 4.46 -18.11 8.46
CA VAL A 218 3.42 -18.38 7.48
C VAL A 218 3.61 -19.78 6.92
N ALA A 219 2.64 -20.66 7.16
CA ALA A 219 2.66 -22.02 6.66
C ALA A 219 2.40 -22.05 5.14
N ASN A 220 3.04 -23.01 4.44
CA ASN A 220 2.89 -23.26 3.00
C ASN A 220 3.30 -22.09 2.08
N LEU A 221 4.14 -21.17 2.55
CA LEU A 221 4.69 -20.11 1.71
C LEU A 221 5.90 -20.62 0.93
N THR A 222 5.79 -20.71 -0.39
CA THR A 222 6.88 -21.18 -1.25
C THR A 222 7.84 -20.05 -1.63
N SER A 223 9.06 -20.39 -2.03
CA SER A 223 10.02 -19.43 -2.59
C SER A 223 9.46 -18.68 -3.79
N ASP A 224 8.72 -19.37 -4.65
CA ASP A 224 8.18 -18.81 -5.88
C ASP A 224 7.11 -17.76 -5.56
N MET A 225 6.22 -18.03 -4.61
CA MET A 225 5.21 -17.06 -4.15
C MET A 225 5.86 -15.79 -3.57
N MET A 226 6.94 -15.93 -2.81
CA MET A 226 7.67 -14.77 -2.29
C MET A 226 8.38 -13.99 -3.38
N GLU A 227 9.00 -14.67 -4.34
CA GLU A 227 9.66 -14.02 -5.47
C GLU A 227 8.64 -13.30 -6.35
N ASP A 228 7.44 -13.86 -6.52
CA ASP A 228 6.36 -13.21 -7.25
C ASP A 228 5.80 -12.00 -6.51
N ALA A 229 5.54 -12.11 -5.19
CA ALA A 229 5.19 -10.95 -4.37
C ALA A 229 6.28 -9.86 -4.41
N GLY A 230 7.55 -10.28 -4.50
CA GLY A 230 8.69 -9.39 -4.62
C GLY A 230 8.75 -8.68 -5.97
N LYS A 231 8.51 -9.42 -7.07
CA LYS A 231 8.38 -8.85 -8.42
C LYS A 231 7.18 -7.90 -8.50
N ASP A 232 6.04 -8.24 -7.90
CA ASP A 232 4.82 -7.42 -7.86
C ASP A 232 5.01 -6.10 -7.09
N ALA A 233 5.98 -6.05 -6.18
CA ALA A 233 6.42 -4.81 -5.54
C ALA A 233 7.17 -3.87 -6.51
N TYR A 234 7.77 -4.39 -7.60
CA TYR A 234 8.64 -3.64 -8.53
C TYR A 234 8.29 -3.72 -10.02
N THR A 235 7.27 -4.46 -10.45
CA THR A 235 6.84 -4.64 -11.86
C THR A 235 6.28 -3.36 -12.51
N VAL A 236 6.63 -2.22 -11.94
CA VAL A 236 6.37 -0.88 -12.46
C VAL A 236 7.56 -0.32 -13.25
N ASN A 237 8.76 -0.90 -13.16
CA ASN A 237 9.95 -0.36 -13.85
C ASN A 237 10.28 -1.00 -15.21
N ASP A 238 9.62 -2.09 -15.59
CA ASP A 238 9.86 -2.78 -16.86
C ASP A 238 8.56 -2.90 -17.68
N LYS A 239 8.13 -1.78 -18.27
CA LYS A 239 7.44 -1.67 -19.58
C LYS A 239 7.02 -0.24 -19.90
#